data_AF-A0A2S9FYM3-F1
#
_entry.id   AF-A0A2S9FYM3-F1
#
_cell.length_a   1.000
_cell.length_b   1.000
_cell.length_c   1.000
_cell.angle_alpha   90.00
_cell.angle_beta   90.00
_cell.angle_gamma   90.00
#
_symmetry.space_group_name_H-M   'P 1'
#
loop_
_entity.id
_entity.type
_entity.pdbx_description
1 polymer ?
#
loop_
_entity_poly.entity_id
_entity_poly.type
_entity_poly.pdbx_seq_one_letter_code
_entity_poly.pdbx_strand_id
1 'polypeptide(L)' 'MRNRFRVLAFDLLAPIGTVAALVYVGVALAWPVGWVAVCSVLCVLVVEGVIVDFALARRDAVTVGTDDDGPGLRLA' A
#
# COMPACT_ATOMS: atom_id res chain seq x y z
N MET A 1 -4.43 3.20 21.97
CA MET A 1 -5.58 3.91 21.35
C MET A 1 -5.36 3.92 19.84
N ARG A 2 -6.18 3.22 19.07
CA ARG A 2 -6.03 3.12 17.60
C ARG A 2 -6.26 4.51 16.99
N ASN A 3 -5.18 5.18 16.60
CA ASN A 3 -5.30 6.49 15.95
C ASN A 3 -5.90 6.26 14.56
N ARG A 4 -7.22 6.47 14.43
CA ARG A 4 -7.95 6.27 13.17
C ARG A 4 -7.32 7.06 12.01
N PHE A 5 -6.66 8.17 12.31
CA PHE A 5 -5.91 8.95 11.33
C PHE A 5 -4.69 8.19 10.77
N ARG A 6 -3.94 7.46 11.61
CA ARG A 6 -2.80 6.64 11.15
C ARG A 6 -3.25 5.48 10.26
N VAL A 7 -4.33 4.81 10.65
CA VAL A 7 -4.95 3.76 9.82
C VAL A 7 -5.37 4.34 8.48
N LEU A 8 -6.06 5.49 8.47
CA LEU A 8 -6.46 6.14 7.23
C LEU A 8 -5.25 6.50 6.35
N ALA A 9 -4.19 7.08 6.94
CA ALA A 9 -3.01 7.50 6.20
C ALA A 9 -2.22 6.32 5.61
N PHE A 10 -1.93 5.30 6.41
CA PHE A 10 -1.01 4.22 6.04
C PHE A 10 -1.71 3.01 5.41
N ASP A 11 -2.89 2.63 5.90
CA ASP A 11 -3.55 1.39 5.50
C ASP A 11 -4.51 1.62 4.32
N LEU A 12 -4.84 2.88 4.02
CA LEU A 12 -5.76 3.25 2.94
C LEU A 12 -5.15 4.25 1.94
N LEU A 13 -4.75 5.44 2.41
CA LEU A 13 -4.30 6.50 1.49
C LEU A 13 -2.97 6.15 0.82
N ALA A 14 -2.02 5.52 1.51
CA ALA A 14 -0.74 5.14 0.92
C ALA A 14 -0.87 4.06 -0.20
N PRO A 15 -1.61 2.95 -0.03
CA PRO A 15 -1.87 2.01 -1.11
C PRO A 15 -2.59 2.64 -2.31
N ILE A 16 -3.64 3.44 -2.06
CA ILE A 16 -4.37 4.15 -3.13
C ILE A 16 -3.46 5.10 -3.88
N GLY A 17 -2.66 5.89 -3.15
CA GLY A 17 -1.69 6.82 -3.72
C GLY A 17 -0.65 6.10 -4.57
N THR A 18 -0.18 4.93 -4.13
CA THR A 18 0.76 4.10 -4.88
C THR A 18 0.17 3.63 -6.21
N VAL A 19 -1.04 3.08 -6.20
CA VAL A 19 -1.71 2.64 -7.44
C VAL A 19 -1.95 3.82 -8.38
N ALA A 20 -2.43 4.96 -7.86
CA ALA A 20 -2.64 6.16 -8.65
C ALA A 20 -1.35 6.67 -9.29
N ALA A 21 -0.24 6.66 -8.56
CA ALA A 21 1.08 7.06 -9.07
C ALA A 21 1.56 6.11 -10.18
N LEU A 22 1.42 4.79 -10.02
CA LEU A 22 1.80 3.81 -11.05
C LEU A 22 1.00 4.01 -12.35
N VAL A 23 -0.31 4.24 -12.22
CA VAL A 23 -1.18 4.53 -13.36
C VAL A 23 -0.78 5.85 -14.03
N TYR A 24 -0.52 6.90 -13.24
CA TYR A 24 -0.06 8.19 -13.76
C TYR A 24 1.24 8.08 -14.54
N VAL A 25 2.23 7.33 -14.04
CA VAL A 25 3.47 7.06 -14.78
C VAL A 25 3.18 6.35 -16.10
N GLY A 26 2.25 5.39 -16.11
CA GLY A 26 1.82 4.72 -17.35
C GLY A 26 1.21 5.68 -18.37
N VAL A 27 0.36 6.61 -17.92
CA VAL A 27 -0.19 7.68 -18.75
C VAL A 27 0.91 8.58 -19.29
N ALA A 28 1.84 9.03 -18.45
CA ALA A 28 2.95 9.91 -18.85
C ALA A 28 3.89 9.26 -19.87
N LEU A 29 4.05 7.93 -19.82
CA LEU A 29 4.86 7.16 -20.77
C LEU A 29 4.10 6.71 -22.03
N ALA A 30 2.81 7.02 -22.15
CA ALA A 30 1.92 6.52 -23.20
C ALA A 30 1.81 4.98 -23.25
N TRP A 31 1.80 4.33 -22.09
CA TRP A 31 1.54 2.89 -21.92
C TRP A 31 2.42 1.96 -22.77
N PRO A 32 3.76 2.03 -22.65
CA PRO A 32 4.62 1.07 -23.33
C PRO A 32 4.34 -0.33 -22.76
N VAL A 33 4.34 -1.36 -23.60
CA VAL A 33 3.95 -2.73 -23.22
C VAL A 33 4.77 -3.25 -22.02
N GLY A 34 6.06 -2.90 -21.95
CA GLY A 34 6.90 -3.23 -20.79
C GLY A 34 6.39 -2.63 -19.47
N TRP A 35 5.88 -1.38 -19.50
CA TRP A 35 5.29 -0.75 -18.31
C TRP A 35 3.95 -1.39 -17.93
N VAL A 36 3.13 -1.83 -18.90
CA VAL A 36 1.86 -2.51 -18.59
C VAL A 36 2.12 -3.76 -17.74
N ALA A 37 3.12 -4.56 -18.09
CA ALA A 37 3.49 -5.74 -17.33
C ALA A 37 3.99 -5.38 -15.91
N VAL A 38 4.91 -4.43 -15.80
CA VAL A 38 5.46 -3.97 -14.51
C VAL A 38 4.37 -3.37 -13.63
N CYS A 39 3.54 -2.48 -14.16
CA CYS A 39 2.41 -1.86 -13.45
C CYS A 39 1.44 -2.92 -12.91
N SER A 40 1.15 -3.95 -13.70
CA SER A 40 0.24 -5.05 -13.28
C SER A 40 0.82 -5.82 -12.09
N VAL A 41 2.09 -6.21 -12.16
CA VAL A 41 2.78 -6.91 -11.06
C VAL A 41 2.82 -6.04 -9.81
N LEU A 42 3.17 -4.76 -9.95
CA LEU A 42 3.22 -3.84 -8.81
C LEU A 42 1.84 -3.63 -8.18
N CYS A 43 0.77 -3.52 -8.97
CA CYS A 43 -0.59 -3.45 -8.44
C CYS A 43 -0.97 -4.71 -7.65
N VAL A 44 -0.60 -5.90 -8.14
CA VAL A 44 -0.83 -7.16 -7.41
C VAL A 44 -0.09 -7.15 -6.07
N LEU A 45 1.17 -6.73 -6.04
CA LEU A 45 1.95 -6.64 -4.80
C LEU A 45 1.38 -5.64 -3.80
N VAL A 46 0.85 -4.50 -4.27
CA VAL A 46 0.14 -3.54 -3.40
C VAL A 46 -1.10 -4.19 -2.78
N VAL A 47 -1.89 -4.90 -3.58
CA VAL A 47 -3.09 -5.61 -3.08
C VAL A 47 -2.70 -6.71 -2.09
N GLU A 48 -1.64 -7.47 -2.37
CA GLU A 48 -1.11 -8.49 -1.45
C GLU A 48 -0.71 -7.85 -0.11
N GLY A 49 0.00 -6.73 -0.14
CA GLY A 49 0.35 -5.98 1.07
C GLY A 49 -0.88 -5.56 1.88
N VAL A 50 -1.93 -5.06 1.24
CA VAL A 50 -3.21 -4.71 1.90
C VAL A 50 -3.89 -5.94 2.51
N ILE A 51 -3.86 -7.10 1.83
CA ILE A 51 -4.43 -8.34 2.35
C ILE A 51 -3.67 -8.82 3.59
N VAL A 52 -2.34 -8.77 3.56
CA VAL A 52 -1.50 -9.11 4.72
C VAL A 52 -1.78 -8.18 5.89
N ASP A 53 -1.88 -6.87 5.64
CA ASP A 53 -2.22 -5.89 6.67
C ASP A 53 -3.59 -6.17 7.31
N PHE A 54 -4.60 -6.47 6.49
CA PHE A 54 -5.90 -6.88 6.98
C PHE A 54 -5.85 -8.19 7.80
N ALA A 55 -5.02 -9.15 7.38
CA ALA A 55 -4.85 -10.40 8.12
C ALA A 55 -4.22 -10.16 9.51
N LEU A 56 -3.23 -9.27 9.61
CA LEU A 56 -2.64 -8.82 10.88
C LEU A 56 -3.67 -8.10 11.75
N ALA A 57 -4.48 -7.23 11.14
CA ALA A 57 -5.55 -6.52 11.83
C ALA A 57 -6.54 -7.47 12.50
N ARG A 58 -6.81 -8.62 11.85
CA ARG A 58 -7.71 -9.65 12.34
C ARG A 58 -7.06 -10.56 13.40
N ARG A 59 -5.79 -10.95 13.22
CA ARG A 59 -5.11 -11.92 14.09
C ARG A 59 -4.59 -11.27 15.37
N ASP A 60 -3.91 -10.14 15.22
CA ASP A 60 -3.07 -9.54 16.25
C ASP A 60 -3.57 -8.15 16.67
N ALA A 61 -4.69 -7.69 16.09
CA ALA A 61 -5.27 -6.37 16.30
C ALA A 61 -4.31 -5.20 15.97
N VAL A 62 -3.30 -5.44 15.12
CA VAL A 62 -2.34 -4.44 14.63
C VAL A 62 -2.40 -4.31 13.11
N THR A 63 -2.16 -3.11 12.61
CA THR A 63 -1.95 -2.82 11.19
C THR A 63 -0.60 -2.14 10.98
N VAL A 64 -0.18 -2.02 9.73
CA VAL A 64 0.92 -1.16 9.29
C VAL A 64 0.74 0.25 9.81
N GLY A 65 -0.47 0.75 10.07
CA GLY A 65 -0.72 2.04 10.71
C GLY A 65 -0.57 2.06 12.24
N THR A 66 -0.70 0.93 12.94
CA THR A 66 -0.81 0.88 14.41
C THR A 66 0.20 0.00 15.15
N ASP A 67 0.94 -0.86 14.45
CA ASP A 67 2.05 -1.63 15.00
C ASP A 67 3.19 -0.69 15.45
N ASP A 68 3.24 -0.35 16.74
CA ASP A 68 4.28 0.53 17.28
C ASP A 68 5.59 -0.22 17.56
N ASP A 69 5.59 -1.56 17.56
CA ASP A 69 6.75 -2.42 17.81
C ASP A 69 7.56 -2.69 16.52
N GLY A 70 6.92 -2.60 15.35
CA GLY A 70 7.54 -2.62 14.01
C GLY A 70 7.58 -1.26 13.29
N PRO A 71 8.15 -0.17 13.86
CA PRO A 71 8.03 1.18 13.29
C PRO A 71 8.82 1.39 11.98
N GLY A 72 9.72 0.47 11.63
CA GLY A 72 10.72 0.65 10.56
C GLY A 72 10.15 0.81 9.15
N LEU A 73 8.87 0.48 8.90
CA LEU A 73 8.29 0.55 7.55
C LEU A 73 7.55 1.87 7.25
N ARG A 74 7.29 2.72 8.26
CA ARG A 74 6.45 3.92 8.07
C ARG A 74 7.23 5.14 7.60
N LEU A 75 8.52 5.23 7.98
CA LEU A 75 9.32 6.46 7.88
C LEU A 75 10.85 6.21 7.73
N ALA A 76 11.29 4.97 7.48
CA ALA A 76 12.70 4.71 7.16
C ALA A 76 13.07 5.23 5.77
#